data_AF-A0A7C3LHF9-F1
#
_entry.id   AF-A0A7C3LHF9-F1
#
_cell.length_a   1.000
_cell.length_b   1.000
_cell.length_c   1.000
_cell.angle_alpha   90.00
_cell.angle_beta   90.00
_cell.angle_gamma   90.00
#
_symmetry.space_group_name_H-M   'P 1'
#
loop_
_entity.id
_entity.type
_entity.pdbx_description
1 polymer ?
#
loop_
_entity_poly.entity_id
_entity_poly.type
_entity_poly.pdbx_seq_one_letter_code
_entity_poly.pdbx_strand_id
1 'polypeptide(L)'
;MRVLVRFWRDGAEAEVIEDVIRKNVPGKASRARVRETLRRAFLPRFVHGRPPDAWRIVRPLEDVGAPREVVAPVYYWLTARAEPLLYDFACDFLSQQKSRGRGVVSTADAVGFVRGRLQQTDERWSHAVTVRVARGLLAALRDFGLLTGKVKKRLAPTYLPLDAFAHITFALAQEGASGERLLQHPDWRLFLLTPSEVEHLFLEAHRHHLLDYQAAGGIIRIEFPIQTLVEAAHVVATRAH
;
A
#
# COMPACT_ATOMS: atom_id res chain seq x y z
N MET A 1 4.94 -8.19 -9.81
CA MET A 1 4.82 -6.72 -9.69
C MET A 1 6.19 -6.08 -9.69
N ARG A 2 7.09 -6.43 -8.76
CA ARG A 2 8.48 -5.94 -8.70
C ARG A 2 9.20 -5.81 -10.04
N VAL A 3 9.28 -6.90 -10.81
CA VAL A 3 9.93 -6.89 -12.13
C VAL A 3 9.24 -5.97 -13.15
N LEU A 4 7.91 -5.81 -13.07
CA LEU A 4 7.18 -4.90 -13.95
C LEU A 4 7.45 -3.44 -13.55
N VAL A 5 7.49 -3.12 -12.26
CA VAL A 5 7.85 -1.78 -11.77
C VAL A 5 9.25 -1.37 -12.24
N ARG A 6 10.23 -2.28 -12.11
CA ARG A 6 11.61 -2.02 -12.57
C ARG A 6 11.74 -1.86 -14.08
N PHE A 7 10.89 -2.56 -14.84
CA PHE A 7 10.90 -2.51 -16.31
C PHE A 7 10.13 -1.31 -16.86
N TRP A 8 9.07 -0.89 -16.18
CA TRP A 8 8.23 0.22 -16.62
C TRP A 8 9.05 1.51 -16.74
N ARG A 9 8.71 2.35 -17.71
CA ARG A 9 9.49 3.55 -18.03
C ARG A 9 8.62 4.61 -18.68
N ASP A 10 9.12 5.82 -18.71
CA ASP A 10 8.51 6.91 -19.46
C ASP A 10 8.51 6.59 -20.96
N GLY A 11 7.46 7.06 -21.64
CA GLY A 11 7.23 6.79 -23.06
C GLY A 11 5.75 6.55 -23.35
N ALA A 12 5.43 6.24 -24.61
CA ALA A 12 4.08 5.87 -24.97
C ALA A 12 3.70 4.54 -24.30
N GLU A 13 2.63 4.55 -23.49
CA GLU A 13 2.19 3.37 -22.74
C GLU A 13 2.02 2.14 -23.63
N ALA A 14 1.46 2.31 -24.84
CA ALA A 14 1.28 1.24 -25.80
C ALA A 14 2.60 0.55 -26.18
N GLU A 15 3.68 1.32 -26.37
CA GLU A 15 5.01 0.79 -26.68
C GLU A 15 5.60 0.02 -25.49
N VAL A 16 5.46 0.57 -24.27
CA VAL A 16 5.94 -0.10 -23.05
C VAL A 16 5.19 -1.41 -22.81
N ILE A 17 3.87 -1.44 -23.02
CA ILE A 17 3.03 -2.65 -22.95
C ILE A 17 3.50 -3.68 -23.97
N GLU A 18 3.71 -3.27 -25.22
CA GLU A 18 4.19 -4.17 -26.27
C GLU A 18 5.53 -4.78 -25.89
N ASP A 19 6.46 -3.97 -25.38
CA ASP A 19 7.76 -4.41 -24.91
C ASP A 19 7.67 -5.44 -23.78
N VAL A 20 6.82 -5.18 -22.79
CA VAL A 20 6.59 -6.11 -21.66
C VAL A 20 6.09 -7.47 -22.16
N ILE A 21 5.16 -7.46 -23.12
CA ILE A 21 4.56 -8.67 -23.69
C ILE A 21 5.55 -9.42 -24.56
N ARG A 22 6.27 -8.70 -25.43
CA ARG A 22 7.27 -9.26 -26.34
C ARG A 22 8.40 -9.95 -25.58
N LYS A 23 8.92 -9.29 -24.54
CA LYS A 23 10.03 -9.79 -23.72
C LYS A 23 9.57 -10.75 -22.61
N ASN A 24 8.27 -10.97 -22.44
CA ASN A 24 7.70 -11.76 -21.35
C ASN A 24 8.31 -11.40 -19.98
N VAL A 25 8.41 -10.10 -19.68
CA VAL A 25 9.07 -9.58 -18.47
C VAL A 25 8.63 -10.28 -17.16
N PRO A 26 7.33 -10.57 -16.93
CA PRO A 26 6.91 -11.27 -15.71
C PRO A 26 7.09 -12.81 -15.76
N GLY A 27 7.67 -13.35 -16.82
CA GLY A 27 7.97 -14.79 -16.96
C GLY A 27 6.73 -15.68 -16.96
N LYS A 28 5.63 -15.24 -17.61
CA LYS A 28 4.36 -16.01 -17.60
C LYS A 28 4.35 -17.08 -18.68
N ALA A 29 3.54 -18.11 -18.46
CA ALA A 29 3.37 -19.24 -19.39
C ALA A 29 2.85 -18.85 -20.78
N SER A 30 2.19 -17.69 -20.92
CA SER A 30 1.75 -17.19 -22.22
C SER A 30 1.64 -15.66 -22.24
N ARG A 31 1.73 -15.09 -23.45
CA ARG A 31 1.51 -13.65 -23.70
C ARG A 31 0.12 -13.19 -23.26
N ALA A 32 -0.90 -14.04 -23.39
CA ALA A 32 -2.25 -13.75 -22.90
C ALA A 32 -2.28 -13.57 -21.36
N ARG A 33 -1.52 -14.38 -20.62
CA ARG A 33 -1.38 -14.22 -19.15
C ARG A 33 -0.62 -12.95 -18.77
N VAL A 34 0.35 -12.52 -19.59
CA VAL A 34 1.03 -11.22 -19.42
C VAL A 34 0.02 -10.09 -19.60
N ARG A 35 -0.74 -10.08 -20.71
CA ARG A 35 -1.79 -9.09 -20.98
C ARG A 35 -2.81 -9.00 -19.86
N GLU A 36 -3.27 -10.14 -19.35
CA GLU A 36 -4.22 -10.18 -18.23
C GLU A 36 -3.61 -9.60 -16.95
N THR A 37 -2.34 -9.92 -16.65
CA THR A 37 -1.63 -9.36 -15.48
C THR A 37 -1.49 -7.84 -15.60
N LEU A 38 -1.15 -7.33 -16.79
CA LEU A 38 -1.08 -5.91 -17.05
C LEU A 38 -2.44 -5.24 -16.85
N ARG A 39 -3.46 -5.71 -17.57
CA ARG A 39 -4.80 -5.11 -17.60
C ARG A 39 -5.51 -5.17 -16.24
N ARG A 40 -5.45 -6.31 -15.55
CA ARG A 40 -6.23 -6.51 -14.31
C ARG A 40 -5.55 -5.99 -13.06
N ALA A 41 -4.23 -5.85 -13.09
CA ALA A 41 -3.48 -5.63 -11.86
C ALA A 41 -2.41 -4.57 -11.99
N PHE A 42 -1.50 -4.63 -12.97
CA PHE A 42 -0.41 -3.67 -13.01
C PHE A 42 -0.86 -2.25 -13.41
N LEU A 43 -1.55 -2.11 -14.55
CA LEU A 43 -1.97 -0.79 -15.07
C LEU A 43 -2.93 -0.08 -14.10
N PRO A 44 -4.01 -0.72 -13.60
CA PRO A 44 -4.95 -0.03 -12.72
C PRO A 44 -4.32 0.39 -11.39
N ARG A 45 -3.29 -0.32 -10.91
CA ARG A 45 -2.70 -0.08 -9.59
C ARG A 45 -1.50 0.84 -9.61
N PHE A 46 -0.63 0.71 -10.61
CA PHE A 46 0.67 1.36 -10.62
C PHE A 46 0.80 2.44 -11.69
N VAL A 47 -0.08 2.48 -12.70
CA VAL A 47 -0.03 3.49 -13.78
C VAL A 47 -1.22 4.44 -13.65
N HIS A 48 -2.44 3.92 -13.63
CA HIS A 48 -3.68 4.70 -13.54
C HIS A 48 -4.24 4.83 -12.13
N GLY A 49 -3.50 4.31 -11.13
CA GLY A 49 -3.91 4.31 -9.73
C GLY A 49 -3.96 5.73 -9.13
N ARG A 50 -4.12 5.78 -7.81
CA ARG A 50 -4.00 7.02 -7.04
C ARG A 50 -2.82 6.90 -6.07
N PRO A 51 -1.77 7.70 -6.23
CA PRO A 51 -1.57 8.71 -7.27
C PRO A 51 -1.30 8.07 -8.65
N PRO A 52 -1.52 8.80 -9.76
CA PRO A 52 -1.11 8.34 -11.08
C PRO A 52 0.41 8.10 -11.10
N ASP A 53 0.86 7.19 -11.96
CA ASP A 53 2.26 6.78 -12.04
C ASP A 53 2.86 6.33 -10.70
N ALA A 54 2.04 5.71 -9.83
CA ALA A 54 2.46 5.12 -8.56
C ALA A 54 3.68 4.17 -8.66
N TRP A 55 3.97 3.60 -9.83
CA TRP A 55 5.22 2.87 -10.09
C TRP A 55 6.46 3.72 -9.76
N ARG A 56 6.44 5.04 -9.98
CA ARG A 56 7.53 5.97 -9.67
C ARG A 56 7.80 6.09 -8.17
N ILE A 57 6.81 5.83 -7.32
CA ILE A 57 6.97 5.91 -5.87
C ILE A 57 7.75 4.72 -5.34
N VAL A 58 7.48 3.52 -5.84
CA VAL A 58 8.12 2.29 -5.34
C VAL A 58 9.34 1.87 -6.16
N ARG A 59 9.50 2.36 -7.39
CA ARG A 59 10.64 2.03 -8.25
C ARG A 59 12.00 2.35 -7.63
N PRO A 60 12.25 3.52 -7.02
CA PRO A 60 13.56 3.80 -6.45
C PRO A 60 13.98 2.78 -5.39
N LEU A 61 13.05 2.31 -4.55
CA LEU A 61 13.31 1.26 -3.57
C LEU A 61 13.69 -0.08 -4.24
N GLU A 62 13.07 -0.40 -5.37
CA GLU A 62 13.41 -1.59 -6.14
C GLU A 62 14.78 -1.49 -6.83
N ASP A 63 15.14 -0.29 -7.29
CA ASP A 63 16.39 -0.04 -8.02
C ASP A 63 17.60 -0.10 -7.09
N VAL A 64 17.47 0.34 -5.83
CA VAL A 64 18.51 0.17 -4.79
C VAL A 64 18.51 -1.20 -4.12
N GLY A 65 17.56 -2.08 -4.48
CA GLY A 65 17.47 -3.42 -3.90
C GLY A 65 17.04 -3.44 -2.43
N ALA A 66 16.18 -2.50 -2.02
CA ALA A 66 15.75 -2.36 -0.63
C ALA A 66 15.14 -3.67 -0.07
N PRO A 67 15.27 -3.92 1.25
CA PRO A 67 14.74 -5.12 1.89
C PRO A 67 13.24 -5.30 1.66
N ARG A 68 12.80 -6.56 1.62
CA ARG A 68 11.39 -6.88 1.35
C ARG A 68 10.47 -6.30 2.42
N GLU A 69 10.95 -6.24 3.66
CA GLU A 69 10.27 -5.69 4.83
C GLU A 69 9.91 -4.22 4.61
N VAL A 70 10.76 -3.46 3.92
CA VAL A 70 10.53 -2.04 3.60
C VAL A 70 9.65 -1.89 2.36
N VAL A 71 9.91 -2.69 1.32
CA VAL A 71 9.25 -2.59 0.03
C VAL A 71 7.79 -3.07 0.06
N ALA A 72 7.50 -4.14 0.80
CA ALA A 72 6.16 -4.75 0.82
C ALA A 72 5.05 -3.83 1.37
N PRO A 73 5.26 -3.08 2.48
CA PRO A 73 4.32 -2.06 2.95
C PRO A 73 4.00 -0.98 1.90
N VAL A 74 5.00 -0.53 1.13
CA VAL A 74 4.79 0.48 0.08
C VAL A 74 3.94 -0.09 -1.06
N TYR A 75 4.18 -1.33 -1.49
CA TYR A 75 3.31 -2.01 -2.47
C TYR A 75 1.89 -2.20 -1.97
N TYR A 76 1.73 -2.54 -0.70
CA TYR A 76 0.41 -2.69 -0.09
C TYR A 76 -0.34 -1.36 -0.10
N TRP A 77 0.29 -0.29 0.37
CA TRP A 77 -0.26 1.06 0.38
C TRP A 77 -0.74 1.51 -1.01
N LEU A 78 0.13 1.39 -2.02
CA LEU A 78 -0.22 1.72 -3.41
C LEU A 78 -1.36 0.84 -3.96
N THR A 79 -1.32 -0.46 -3.67
CA THR A 79 -2.37 -1.41 -4.12
C THR A 79 -3.71 -1.07 -3.47
N ALA A 80 -3.74 -0.79 -2.17
CA ALA A 80 -4.95 -0.46 -1.45
C ALA A 80 -5.56 0.85 -1.96
N ARG A 81 -4.75 1.89 -2.18
CA ARG A 81 -5.25 3.17 -2.74
C ARG A 81 -5.86 3.04 -4.14
N ALA A 82 -5.42 2.07 -4.92
CA ALA A 82 -6.00 1.77 -6.23
C ALA A 82 -7.23 0.84 -6.16
N GLU A 83 -7.52 0.21 -5.02
CA GLU A 83 -8.62 -0.74 -4.84
C GLU A 83 -9.53 -0.32 -3.68
N PRO A 84 -10.61 0.46 -3.93
CA PRO A 84 -11.46 1.04 -2.88
C PRO A 84 -11.99 0.02 -1.87
N LEU A 85 -12.45 -1.15 -2.33
CA LEU A 85 -12.92 -2.21 -1.44
C LEU A 85 -11.82 -2.76 -0.52
N LEU A 86 -10.57 -2.80 -0.97
CA LEU A 86 -9.43 -3.23 -0.16
C LEU A 86 -9.08 -2.15 0.87
N TYR A 87 -9.03 -0.89 0.41
CA TYR A 87 -8.79 0.28 1.27
C TYR A 87 -9.82 0.34 2.40
N ASP A 88 -11.10 0.34 2.05
CA ASP A 88 -12.20 0.45 3.01
C ASP A 88 -12.24 -0.74 3.98
N PHE A 89 -11.96 -1.95 3.49
CA PHE A 89 -11.95 -3.12 4.36
C PHE A 89 -10.82 -3.05 5.40
N ALA A 90 -9.64 -2.58 5.01
CA ALA A 90 -8.54 -2.39 5.94
C ALA A 90 -8.80 -1.22 6.90
N CYS A 91 -9.13 -0.05 6.37
CA CYS A 91 -9.29 1.17 7.15
C CYS A 91 -10.49 1.11 8.10
N ASP A 92 -11.63 0.57 7.66
CA ASP A 92 -12.85 0.63 8.44
C ASP A 92 -13.11 -0.69 9.18
N PHE A 93 -13.08 -1.83 8.49
CA PHE A 93 -13.41 -3.11 9.12
C PHE A 93 -12.28 -3.62 10.02
N LEU A 94 -11.05 -3.74 9.50
CA LEU A 94 -9.95 -4.30 10.29
C LEU A 94 -9.55 -3.41 11.47
N SER A 95 -9.52 -2.09 11.30
CA SER A 95 -9.24 -1.15 12.40
C SER A 95 -10.26 -1.29 13.53
N GLN A 96 -11.55 -1.47 13.21
CA GLN A 96 -12.59 -1.72 14.22
C GLN A 96 -12.43 -3.08 14.91
N GLN A 97 -11.97 -4.11 14.18
CA GLN A 97 -11.67 -5.40 14.80
C GLN A 97 -10.49 -5.30 15.78
N LYS A 98 -9.41 -4.57 15.40
CA LYS A 98 -8.25 -4.30 16.28
C LYS A 98 -8.70 -3.58 17.55
N SER A 99 -9.48 -2.49 17.43
CA SER A 99 -9.92 -1.70 18.60
C SER A 99 -10.84 -2.46 19.55
N ARG A 100 -11.61 -3.43 19.05
CA ARG A 100 -12.49 -4.29 19.85
C ARG A 100 -11.77 -5.50 20.46
N GLY A 101 -10.46 -5.63 20.28
CA GLY A 101 -9.68 -6.81 20.69
C GLY A 101 -10.08 -8.09 19.95
N ARG A 102 -10.82 -7.98 18.84
CA ARG A 102 -11.28 -9.12 18.04
C ARG A 102 -10.25 -9.44 16.98
N GLY A 103 -9.36 -10.36 17.30
CA GLY A 103 -8.29 -10.74 16.38
C GLY A 103 -8.71 -11.65 15.24
N VAL A 104 -9.97 -12.13 15.15
CA VAL A 104 -10.39 -13.16 14.17
C VAL A 104 -11.29 -12.56 13.09
N VAL A 105 -10.99 -12.87 11.83
CA VAL A 105 -11.77 -12.47 10.66
C VAL A 105 -12.18 -13.69 9.86
N SER A 106 -13.47 -13.83 9.57
CA SER A 106 -14.01 -14.91 8.75
C SER A 106 -14.36 -14.45 7.33
N THR A 107 -14.58 -15.41 6.42
CA THR A 107 -15.14 -15.10 5.10
C THR A 107 -16.55 -14.54 5.20
N ALA A 108 -17.34 -14.96 6.19
CA ALA A 108 -18.70 -14.44 6.39
C ALA A 108 -18.67 -12.95 6.74
N ASP A 109 -17.72 -12.52 7.58
CA ASP A 109 -17.53 -11.10 7.92
C ASP A 109 -17.18 -10.27 6.67
N ALA A 110 -16.24 -10.77 5.86
CA ALA A 110 -15.85 -10.12 4.61
C ALA A 110 -17.01 -10.05 3.59
N VAL A 111 -17.84 -11.10 3.50
CA VAL A 111 -19.04 -11.10 2.66
C VAL A 111 -20.06 -10.07 3.17
N GLY A 112 -20.27 -10.01 4.50
CA GLY A 112 -21.16 -9.04 5.13
C GLY A 112 -20.71 -7.60 4.83
N PHE A 113 -19.42 -7.32 4.98
CA PHE A 113 -18.84 -6.03 4.64
C PHE A 113 -19.06 -5.65 3.17
N VAL A 114 -18.72 -6.54 2.22
CA VAL A 114 -18.88 -6.26 0.78
C VAL A 114 -20.35 -6.00 0.45
N ARG A 115 -21.28 -6.78 1.00
CA ARG A 115 -22.73 -6.54 0.79
C ARG A 115 -23.16 -5.18 1.33
N GLY A 116 -22.68 -4.79 2.51
CA GLY A 116 -22.95 -3.48 3.08
C GLY A 116 -22.47 -2.34 2.19
N ARG A 117 -21.29 -2.48 1.57
CA ARG A 117 -20.77 -1.50 0.61
C ARG A 117 -21.58 -1.43 -0.67
N LEU A 118 -21.93 -2.59 -1.26
CA LEU A 118 -22.73 -2.64 -2.48
C LEU A 118 -24.12 -2.00 -2.30
N GLN A 119 -24.71 -2.10 -1.10
CA GLN A 119 -25.97 -1.42 -0.78
C GLN A 119 -25.84 0.11 -0.77
N GLN A 120 -24.66 0.65 -0.43
CA GLN A 120 -24.40 2.10 -0.45
C GLN A 120 -24.22 2.63 -1.88
N THR A 121 -23.81 1.78 -2.83
CA THR A 121 -23.55 2.16 -4.23
C THR A 121 -24.64 1.71 -5.21
N ASP A 122 -25.75 1.15 -4.70
CA ASP A 122 -26.84 0.51 -5.47
C ASP A 122 -26.37 -0.55 -6.49
N GLU A 123 -25.20 -1.14 -6.24
CA GLU A 123 -24.67 -2.22 -7.07
C GLU A 123 -25.22 -3.58 -6.64
N ARG A 124 -25.51 -4.44 -7.61
CA ARG A 124 -26.03 -5.79 -7.36
C ARG A 124 -25.10 -6.84 -7.91
N TRP A 125 -24.33 -7.47 -7.02
CA TRP A 125 -23.52 -8.63 -7.35
C TRP A 125 -24.24 -9.92 -6.95
N SER A 126 -24.06 -10.97 -7.74
CA SER A 126 -24.51 -12.31 -7.35
C SER A 126 -23.76 -12.79 -6.11
N HIS A 127 -24.37 -13.68 -5.32
CA HIS A 127 -23.73 -14.24 -4.13
C HIS A 127 -22.35 -14.85 -4.44
N ALA A 128 -22.23 -15.54 -5.58
CA ALA A 128 -20.98 -16.15 -6.01
C ALA A 128 -19.87 -15.12 -6.26
N VAL A 129 -20.19 -13.97 -6.86
CA VAL A 129 -19.24 -12.88 -7.09
C VAL A 129 -18.84 -12.23 -5.76
N THR A 130 -19.80 -11.94 -4.89
CA THR A 130 -19.53 -11.37 -3.55
C THR A 130 -18.57 -12.27 -2.75
N VAL A 131 -18.83 -13.58 -2.70
CA VAL A 131 -17.96 -14.54 -1.98
C VAL A 131 -16.56 -14.59 -2.61
N ARG A 132 -16.47 -14.55 -3.94
CA ARG A 132 -15.18 -14.54 -4.65
C ARG A 132 -14.36 -13.30 -4.29
N VAL A 133 -14.96 -12.12 -4.33
CA VAL A 133 -14.29 -10.86 -3.98
C VAL A 133 -13.89 -10.85 -2.50
N ALA A 134 -14.78 -11.24 -1.60
CA ALA A 134 -14.48 -11.33 -0.17
C ALA A 134 -13.28 -12.25 0.13
N ARG A 135 -13.21 -13.42 -0.53
CA ARG A 135 -12.04 -14.32 -0.42
C ARG A 135 -10.78 -13.69 -1.02
N GLY A 136 -10.91 -12.95 -2.13
CA GLY A 136 -9.83 -12.19 -2.73
C GLY A 136 -9.24 -11.15 -1.78
N LEU A 137 -10.08 -10.38 -1.10
CA LEU A 137 -9.67 -9.40 -0.08
C LEU A 137 -8.87 -10.08 1.05
N LEU A 138 -9.40 -11.15 1.62
CA LEU A 138 -8.73 -11.89 2.69
C LEU A 138 -7.44 -12.59 2.25
N ALA A 139 -7.33 -12.94 0.96
CA ALA A 139 -6.10 -13.47 0.39
C ALA A 139 -5.07 -12.36 0.22
N ALA A 140 -5.45 -11.22 -0.37
CA ALA A 140 -4.57 -10.07 -0.54
C ALA A 140 -4.01 -9.56 0.79
N LEU A 141 -4.86 -9.36 1.80
CA LEU A 141 -4.46 -8.92 3.14
C LEU A 141 -3.56 -9.92 3.85
N ARG A 142 -3.72 -11.23 3.56
CA ARG A 142 -2.76 -12.25 4.04
C ARG A 142 -1.43 -12.14 3.31
N ASP A 143 -1.45 -11.97 1.99
CA ASP A 143 -0.23 -11.90 1.18
C ASP A 143 0.62 -10.67 1.52
N PHE A 144 -0.03 -9.58 1.95
CA PHE A 144 0.61 -8.38 2.51
C PHE A 144 0.94 -8.47 4.01
N GLY A 145 0.57 -9.57 4.68
CA GLY A 145 0.96 -9.82 6.07
C GLY A 145 0.07 -9.19 7.13
N LEU A 146 -1.05 -8.54 6.78
CA LEU A 146 -2.01 -8.02 7.76
C LEU A 146 -2.84 -9.12 8.41
N LEU A 147 -3.04 -10.23 7.68
CA LEU A 147 -3.75 -11.40 8.16
C LEU A 147 -2.86 -12.64 8.14
N THR A 148 -2.96 -13.47 9.16
CA THR A 148 -2.37 -14.82 9.18
C THR A 148 -3.45 -15.88 9.18
N GLY A 149 -3.07 -17.13 8.90
CA GLY A 149 -3.99 -18.26 8.87
C GLY A 149 -4.61 -18.57 7.51
N LYS A 150 -5.15 -19.79 7.39
CA LYS A 150 -5.75 -20.34 6.16
C LYS A 150 -7.27 -20.28 6.20
N VAL A 151 -7.90 -20.96 7.16
CA VAL A 151 -9.36 -21.07 7.29
C VAL A 151 -9.93 -19.99 8.23
N LYS A 152 -9.38 -19.87 9.44
CA LYS A 152 -9.67 -18.75 10.36
C LYS A 152 -8.54 -17.74 10.21
N LYS A 153 -8.86 -16.54 9.72
CA LYS A 153 -7.87 -15.47 9.59
C LYS A 153 -7.72 -14.78 10.93
N ARG A 154 -6.49 -14.41 11.27
CA ARG A 154 -6.22 -13.58 12.45
C ARG A 154 -5.47 -12.33 12.05
N LEU A 155 -5.75 -11.21 12.72
CA LEU A 155 -4.91 -10.02 12.63
C LEU A 155 -3.48 -10.41 13.00
N ALA A 156 -2.55 -10.13 12.10
CA ALA A 156 -1.14 -10.25 12.40
C ALA A 156 -0.71 -9.07 13.30
N PRO A 157 0.35 -9.22 14.09
CA PRO A 157 1.06 -8.07 14.61
C PRO A 157 1.49 -7.20 13.42
N THR A 158 0.89 -6.01 13.29
CA THR A 158 1.25 -5.07 12.23
C THR A 158 2.43 -4.23 12.69
N TYR A 159 3.57 -4.43 12.04
CA TYR A 159 4.75 -3.58 12.19
C TYR A 159 4.98 -2.88 10.86
N LEU A 160 5.04 -1.55 10.90
CA LEU A 160 5.47 -0.73 9.76
C LEU A 160 6.93 -0.33 10.01
N PRO A 161 7.90 -0.87 9.26
CA PRO A 161 9.30 -0.49 9.41
C PRO A 161 9.48 1.02 9.23
N LEU A 162 10.37 1.61 10.03
CA LEU A 162 10.57 3.06 10.04
C LEU A 162 10.96 3.62 8.68
N ASP A 163 11.78 2.89 7.93
CA ASP A 163 12.19 3.27 6.57
C ASP A 163 11.01 3.28 5.60
N ALA A 164 10.08 2.32 5.72
CA ALA A 164 8.86 2.31 4.91
C ALA A 164 7.91 3.44 5.30
N PHE A 165 7.78 3.70 6.61
CA PHE A 165 7.03 4.82 7.13
C PHE A 165 7.55 6.16 6.61
N ALA A 166 8.86 6.40 6.69
CA ALA A 166 9.47 7.63 6.17
C ALA A 166 9.27 7.79 4.66
N HIS A 167 9.41 6.71 3.90
CA HIS A 167 9.18 6.72 2.44
C HIS A 167 7.73 7.05 2.07
N ILE A 168 6.75 6.44 2.74
CA ILE A 168 5.33 6.72 2.54
C ILE A 168 4.99 8.15 2.97
N THR A 169 5.53 8.58 4.11
CA THR A 169 5.39 9.96 4.61
C THR A 169 5.88 10.97 3.58
N PHE A 170 7.07 10.77 3.02
CA PHE A 170 7.60 11.64 1.98
C PHE A 170 6.72 11.62 0.72
N ALA A 171 6.24 10.46 0.29
CA ALA A 171 5.33 10.36 -0.85
C ALA A 171 4.01 11.14 -0.62
N LEU A 172 3.41 11.02 0.57
CA LEU A 172 2.21 11.78 0.96
C LEU A 172 2.49 13.29 1.01
N ALA A 173 3.68 13.70 1.44
CA ALA A 173 4.09 15.09 1.45
C ALA A 173 4.21 15.68 0.04
N GLN A 174 4.76 14.91 -0.91
CA GLN A 174 4.81 15.27 -2.33
C GLN A 174 3.41 15.39 -2.95
N GLU A 175 2.42 14.68 -2.42
CA GLU A 175 1.00 14.82 -2.80
C GLU A 175 0.30 16.02 -2.13
N GLY A 176 1.00 16.76 -1.27
CA GLY A 176 0.52 17.99 -0.64
C GLY A 176 0.00 17.86 0.79
N ALA A 177 0.13 16.69 1.43
CA ALA A 177 -0.14 16.55 2.86
C ALA A 177 0.99 17.19 3.69
N SER A 178 0.65 17.95 4.72
CA SER A 178 1.66 18.59 5.58
C SER A 178 1.15 18.77 7.01
N GLY A 179 2.10 18.91 7.95
CA GLY A 179 1.81 19.14 9.36
C GLY A 179 0.80 18.14 9.94
N GLU A 180 -0.27 18.67 10.53
CA GLU A 180 -1.33 17.86 11.15
C GLU A 180 -2.04 16.94 10.14
N ARG A 181 -2.24 17.37 8.88
CA ARG A 181 -2.90 16.53 7.85
C ARG A 181 -2.10 15.28 7.54
N LEU A 182 -0.78 15.38 7.65
CA LEU A 182 0.12 14.27 7.41
C LEU A 182 0.18 13.35 8.63
N LEU A 183 0.15 13.88 9.85
CA LEU A 183 0.00 13.08 11.08
C LEU A 183 -1.33 12.32 11.13
N GLN A 184 -2.43 12.96 10.72
CA GLN A 184 -3.77 12.38 10.76
C GLN A 184 -4.21 11.73 9.43
N HIS A 185 -3.28 11.52 8.51
CA HIS A 185 -3.63 11.02 7.18
C HIS A 185 -4.36 9.66 7.26
N PRO A 186 -5.50 9.49 6.57
CA PRO A 186 -6.32 8.28 6.69
C PRO A 186 -5.58 6.99 6.30
N ASP A 187 -4.59 7.10 5.40
CA ASP A 187 -3.80 5.96 4.93
C ASP A 187 -3.03 5.25 6.06
N TRP A 188 -2.77 5.91 7.20
CA TRP A 188 -2.14 5.23 8.34
C TRP A 188 -3.01 4.10 8.89
N ARG A 189 -4.33 4.16 8.71
CA ARG A 189 -5.26 3.08 9.06
C ARG A 189 -5.08 1.85 8.19
N LEU A 190 -4.49 1.96 7.00
CA LEU A 190 -4.13 0.79 6.20
C LEU A 190 -3.17 -0.12 6.97
N PHE A 191 -2.32 0.46 7.81
CA PHE A 191 -1.39 -0.26 8.68
C PHE A 191 -1.96 -0.53 10.08
N LEU A 192 -3.26 -0.29 10.26
CA LEU A 192 -3.98 -0.39 11.53
C LEU A 192 -3.40 0.49 12.64
N LEU A 193 -2.74 1.59 12.27
CA LEU A 193 -2.10 2.51 13.21
C LEU A 193 -3.12 3.51 13.78
N THR A 194 -3.06 3.75 15.09
CA THR A 194 -3.75 4.86 15.75
C THR A 194 -2.98 6.16 15.55
N PRO A 195 -3.60 7.34 15.74
CA PRO A 195 -2.89 8.62 15.68
C PRO A 195 -1.69 8.69 16.64
N SER A 196 -1.79 8.09 17.83
CA SER A 196 -0.69 8.01 18.80
C SER A 196 0.45 7.09 18.35
N GLU A 197 0.14 5.96 17.71
CA GLU A 197 1.16 5.07 17.12
C GLU A 197 1.87 5.79 15.94
N VAL A 198 1.14 6.59 15.15
CA VAL A 198 1.70 7.40 14.07
C VAL A 198 2.62 8.50 14.61
N GLU A 199 2.20 9.24 15.63
CA GLU A 199 3.01 10.26 16.28
C GLU A 199 4.31 9.66 16.86
N HIS A 200 4.23 8.47 17.44
CA HIS A 200 5.43 7.75 17.89
C HIS A 200 6.40 7.45 16.74
N LEU A 201 5.91 7.01 15.58
CA LEU A 201 6.73 6.79 14.39
C LEU A 201 7.35 8.10 13.86
N PHE A 202 6.65 9.23 13.95
CA PHE A 202 7.23 10.54 13.63
C PHE A 202 8.41 10.91 14.54
N LEU A 203 8.23 10.74 15.86
CA LEU A 203 9.29 10.97 16.85
C LEU A 203 10.48 10.04 16.63
N GLU A 204 10.21 8.77 16.31
CA GLU A 204 11.27 7.80 16.00
C GLU A 204 12.00 8.14 14.71
N ALA A 205 11.29 8.50 13.65
CA ALA A 205 11.88 8.92 12.37
C ALA A 205 12.73 10.18 12.53
N HIS A 206 12.30 11.10 13.39
CA HIS A 206 13.09 12.28 13.76
C HIS A 206 14.39 11.93 14.47
N ARG A 207 14.35 11.05 15.48
CA ARG A 207 15.58 10.58 16.17
C ARG A 207 16.56 9.88 15.22
N HIS A 208 16.06 9.26 14.15
CA HIS A 208 16.87 8.59 13.14
C HIS A 208 17.26 9.49 11.96
N HIS A 209 16.97 10.80 12.02
CA HIS A 209 17.26 11.78 10.98
C HIS A 209 16.65 11.44 9.61
N LEU A 210 15.51 10.75 9.59
CA LEU A 210 14.76 10.45 8.37
C LEU A 210 13.83 11.59 7.95
N LEU A 211 13.41 12.40 8.92
CA LEU A 211 12.62 13.61 8.78
C LEU A 211 12.84 14.49 10.02
N ASP A 212 12.41 15.73 9.99
CA ASP A 212 12.34 16.59 11.17
C ASP A 212 10.90 16.77 11.60
N TYR A 213 10.60 16.44 12.87
CA TYR A 213 9.26 16.54 13.44
C TYR A 213 9.27 17.48 14.64
N GLN A 214 8.43 18.51 14.59
CA GLN A 214 8.24 19.47 15.67
C GLN A 214 6.76 19.67 15.94
N ALA A 215 6.36 19.57 17.20
CA ALA A 215 5.01 19.85 17.66
C ALA A 215 5.05 20.84 18.83
N ALA A 216 4.48 22.03 18.64
CA ALA A 216 4.40 23.06 19.68
C ALA A 216 3.09 23.86 19.55
N GLY A 217 2.34 23.98 20.66
CA GLY A 217 1.12 24.80 20.70
C GLY A 217 0.05 24.40 19.67
N GLY A 218 -0.03 23.13 19.30
CA GLY A 218 -0.94 22.62 18.26
C GLY A 218 -0.44 22.79 16.82
N ILE A 219 0.70 23.46 16.61
CA ILE A 219 1.35 23.56 15.30
C ILE A 219 2.28 22.35 15.13
N ILE A 220 2.05 21.59 14.07
CA ILE A 220 2.90 20.47 13.66
C ILE A 220 3.67 20.88 12.40
N ARG A 221 5.00 20.82 12.47
CA ARG A 221 5.91 21.02 11.34
C ARG A 221 6.65 19.72 11.05
N ILE A 222 6.65 19.33 9.79
CA ILE A 222 7.31 18.13 9.29
C ILE A 222 8.16 18.55 8.09
N GLU A 223 9.47 18.35 8.20
CA GLU A 223 10.43 18.66 7.14
C GLU A 223 11.21 17.41 6.76
N PHE A 224 11.76 17.39 5.55
CA PHE A 224 12.49 16.25 5.04
C PHE A 224 13.91 16.69 4.66
N PRO A 225 14.95 15.93 5.04
CA PRO A 225 16.32 16.21 4.64
C PRO A 225 16.58 15.88 3.16
N ILE A 226 15.60 15.24 2.50
CA ILE A 226 15.63 14.77 1.13
C ILE A 226 14.65 15.55 0.26
N GLN A 227 14.94 15.65 -1.03
CA GLN A 227 14.12 16.34 -2.02
C GLN A 227 13.48 15.39 -3.03
N THR A 228 13.96 14.14 -3.14
CA THR A 228 13.45 13.16 -4.11
C THR A 228 13.21 11.78 -3.52
N LEU A 229 12.31 11.01 -4.14
CA LEU A 229 12.07 9.59 -3.78
C LEU A 229 13.29 8.70 -4.07
N VAL A 230 14.19 9.14 -4.94
CA VAL A 230 15.46 8.47 -5.22
C VAL A 230 16.40 8.61 -4.03
N GLU A 231 16.56 9.82 -3.51
CA GLU A 231 17.31 10.07 -2.27
C GLU A 231 16.71 9.31 -1.09
N ALA A 232 15.37 9.29 -0.96
CA ALA A 232 14.67 8.50 0.04
C ALA A 232 15.11 7.02 0.01
N ALA A 233 15.10 6.42 -1.19
CA ALA A 233 15.49 5.03 -1.36
C ALA A 233 16.97 4.78 -1.05
N HIS A 234 17.87 5.71 -1.40
CA HIS A 234 19.28 5.58 -1.04
C HIS A 234 19.50 5.59 0.48
N VAL A 235 18.75 6.42 1.23
CA VAL A 235 18.79 6.42 2.70
C VAL A 235 18.33 5.07 3.28
N VAL A 236 17.32 4.42 2.68
CA VAL A 236 16.92 3.07 3.08
C VAL A 236 18.04 2.06 2.83
N ALA A 237 18.69 2.12 1.65
CA ALA A 237 19.73 1.18 1.29
C ALA A 237 20.97 1.29 2.18
N THR A 238 21.38 2.49 2.58
CA THR A 238 22.53 2.69 3.46
C THR A 238 22.30 2.20 4.89
N ARG A 239 21.05 2.14 5.36
CA ARG A 239 20.66 1.67 6.70
C ARG A 239 20.47 0.15 6.77
N ALA A 240 20.28 -0.51 5.62
CA ALA A 240 20.12 -1.96 5.52
C ALA A 240 21.45 -2.72 5.57
N HIS A 241 22.58 -2.00 5.51
CA HIS A 241 23.96 -2.51 5.57
C HIS A 241 24.66 -2.01 6.82
#